data_AF-A0A481SWW3-F1
#
_entry.id   AF-A0A481SWW3-F1
#
_cell.length_a   1.000
_cell.length_b   1.000
_cell.length_c   1.000
_cell.angle_alpha   90.00
_cell.angle_beta   90.00
_cell.angle_gamma   90.00
#
_symmetry.space_group_name_H-M   'P 1'
#
loop_
_entity.id
_entity.type
_entity.pdbx_description
1 polymer ?
#
loop_
_entity_poly.entity_id
_entity_poly.type
_entity_poly.pdbx_seq_one_letter_code
_entity_poly.pdbx_strand_id
1 'polypeptide(L)'
;KLLIMAAATDGIGNLVHKVKLGLQTKDPQILGILVAVIVVIASILLLILRRRKNLRRGILIMGLCDSGKTLLFSNLLHNKSVQTYTSIKDNSGYLSISSKGNLRVLDIPGHERLRAKFFDQFKSAARAVVFVIDSVTFQKEIRDVADFLYNILTDPVVSFNCPPLLILCNKQDQAMAKGAVFIQSQLQKELNTLPFYTCQTNCRVP
;
A
#
# COMPACT_ATOMS: atom_id res chain seq x y z
N LYS A 1 14.09 27.21 44.12
CA LYS A 1 13.70 26.31 43.01
C LYS A 1 12.19 26.06 42.89
N LEU A 2 11.38 26.22 43.95
CA LEU A 2 9.92 26.04 43.88
C LEU A 2 9.15 27.26 43.33
N LEU A 3 9.66 28.49 43.51
CA LEU A 3 8.95 29.72 43.13
C LEU A 3 8.92 29.99 41.61
N ILE A 4 9.85 29.44 40.84
CA ILE A 4 9.98 29.68 39.39
C ILE A 4 9.01 28.79 38.58
N MET A 5 8.58 27.65 39.12
CA MET A 5 7.65 26.76 38.43
C MET A 5 6.19 27.23 38.49
N ALA A 6 5.79 27.97 39.54
CA ALA A 6 4.43 28.51 39.68
C ALA A 6 4.15 29.65 38.68
N ALA A 7 5.10 30.56 38.46
CA ALA A 7 4.93 31.68 37.53
C ALA A 7 4.77 31.26 36.07
N ALA A 8 5.35 30.11 35.68
CA ALA A 8 5.21 29.57 34.32
C ALA A 8 3.84 28.91 34.09
N THR A 9 3.25 28.29 35.12
CA THR A 9 1.91 27.68 35.04
C THR A 9 0.79 28.73 35.04
N ASP A 10 0.98 29.86 35.72
CA ASP A 10 0.00 30.95 35.79
C ASP A 10 -0.16 31.71 34.46
N GLY A 11 0.91 31.83 33.68
CA GLY A 11 0.89 32.44 32.35
C GLY A 11 0.09 31.63 31.32
N ILE A 12 0.25 30.30 31.34
CA ILE A 12 -0.46 29.39 30.43
C ILE A 12 -1.95 29.32 30.82
N GLY A 13 -2.26 29.25 32.13
CA GLY A 13 -3.64 29.25 32.62
C GLY A 13 -4.41 30.52 32.23
N ASN A 14 -3.79 31.69 32.36
CA ASN A 14 -4.39 32.96 31.96
C ASN A 14 -4.56 33.10 30.43
N LEU A 15 -3.64 32.55 29.64
CA LEU A 15 -3.75 32.53 28.18
C LEU A 15 -4.90 31.62 27.73
N VAL A 16 -5.02 30.43 28.33
CA VAL A 16 -6.12 29.49 28.07
C VAL A 16 -7.46 30.10 28.47
N HIS A 17 -7.54 30.81 29.59
CA HIS A 17 -8.76 31.48 30.05
C HIS A 17 -9.16 32.66 29.13
N LYS A 18 -8.20 33.44 28.63
CA LYS A 18 -8.45 34.52 27.65
C LYS A 18 -8.90 33.99 26.29
N VAL A 19 -8.29 32.90 25.80
CA VAL A 19 -8.72 32.23 24.57
C VAL A 19 -10.13 31.65 24.71
N LYS A 20 -10.46 31.10 25.89
CA LYS A 20 -11.78 30.53 26.18
C LYS A 20 -12.87 31.62 26.30
N LEU A 21 -12.55 32.77 26.89
CA LEU A 21 -13.44 33.94 26.88
C LEU A 21 -13.64 34.50 25.46
N GLY A 22 -12.56 34.64 24.68
CA GLY A 22 -12.59 35.14 23.29
C GLY A 22 -13.34 34.23 22.31
N LEU A 23 -13.36 32.92 22.58
CA LEU A 23 -14.19 31.96 21.85
C LEU A 23 -15.69 32.12 22.19
N GLN A 24 -16.04 32.61 23.39
CA GLN A 24 -17.42 32.81 23.82
C GLN A 24 -17.99 34.15 23.33
N THR A 25 -17.16 35.18 23.15
CA THR A 25 -17.56 36.51 22.63
C THR A 25 -17.64 36.59 21.11
N LYS A 26 -17.26 35.54 20.36
CA LYS A 26 -17.19 35.51 18.89
C LYS A 26 -16.43 36.72 18.31
N ASP A 27 -15.35 37.13 18.96
CA ASP A 27 -14.56 38.26 18.46
C ASP A 27 -13.93 37.91 17.10
N PRO A 28 -14.21 38.69 16.04
CA PRO A 28 -13.82 38.34 14.67
C PRO A 28 -12.30 38.25 14.49
N GLN A 29 -11.53 38.98 15.31
CA GLN A 29 -10.06 38.95 15.29
C GLN A 29 -9.49 37.62 15.84
N ILE A 30 -10.01 37.14 16.97
CA ILE A 30 -9.56 35.88 17.60
C ILE A 30 -9.97 34.68 16.73
N LEU A 31 -11.18 34.71 16.17
CA LEU A 31 -11.65 33.71 15.22
C LEU A 31 -10.77 33.69 13.95
N GLY A 32 -10.40 34.86 13.42
CA GLY A 32 -9.52 35.00 12.26
C GLY A 32 -8.14 34.38 12.46
N ILE A 33 -7.50 34.64 13.61
CA ILE A 33 -6.20 34.05 13.96
C ILE A 33 -6.31 32.53 14.08
N LEU A 34 -7.36 32.03 14.74
CA LEU A 34 -7.57 30.59 14.93
C LEU A 34 -7.79 29.86 13.59
N VAL A 35 -8.59 30.43 12.69
CA VAL A 35 -8.79 29.89 11.33
C VAL A 35 -7.47 29.91 10.54
N ALA A 36 -6.69 30.99 10.60
CA ALA A 36 -5.41 31.08 9.91
C ALA A 36 -4.44 29.99 10.37
N VAL A 37 -4.35 29.72 11.68
CA VAL A 37 -3.51 28.65 12.24
C VAL A 37 -3.98 27.28 11.76
N ILE A 38 -5.29 27.00 11.75
CA ILE A 38 -5.83 25.73 11.24
C ILE A 38 -5.50 25.54 9.76
N VAL A 39 -5.62 26.58 8.93
CA VAL A 39 -5.29 26.51 7.49
C VAL A 39 -3.80 26.24 7.27
N VAL A 40 -2.92 26.86 8.06
CA VAL A 40 -1.47 26.59 8.00
C VAL A 40 -1.16 25.16 8.42
N ILE A 41 -1.75 24.65 9.51
CA ILE A 41 -1.54 23.26 9.95
C ILE A 41 -2.08 22.28 8.91
N ALA A 42 -3.28 22.51 8.38
CA ALA A 42 -3.90 21.66 7.36
C ALA A 42 -3.09 21.65 6.06
N SER A 43 -2.57 22.80 5.62
CA SER A 43 -1.73 22.90 4.42
C SER A 43 -0.39 22.18 4.60
N ILE A 44 0.28 22.32 5.75
CA ILE A 44 1.51 21.57 6.07
C ILE A 44 1.22 20.07 6.09
N LEU A 45 0.14 19.64 6.77
CA LEU A 45 -0.27 18.24 6.81
C LEU A 45 -0.53 17.69 5.40
N LEU A 46 -1.24 18.44 4.56
CA LEU A 46 -1.58 18.04 3.20
C LEU A 46 -0.33 17.96 2.32
N LEU A 47 0.66 18.84 2.50
CA LEU A 47 1.96 18.75 1.82
C LEU A 47 2.76 17.52 2.24
N ILE A 48 2.78 17.18 3.54
CA ILE A 48 3.45 15.98 4.05
C ILE A 48 2.78 14.71 3.49
N LEU A 49 1.44 14.65 3.50
CA LEU A 49 0.68 13.53 2.94
C LEU A 49 0.90 13.39 1.43
N ARG A 50 0.97 14.50 0.68
CA ARG A 50 1.29 14.49 -0.76
C ARG A 50 2.71 14.01 -1.03
N ARG A 51 3.70 14.45 -0.26
CA ARG A 51 5.10 14.01 -0.40
C ARG A 51 5.26 12.51 -0.15
N ARG A 52 4.58 11.96 0.87
CA ARG A 52 4.60 10.51 1.15
C ARG A 52 4.08 9.66 -0.02
N LYS A 53 3.04 10.12 -0.73
CA LYS A 53 2.48 9.40 -1.89
C LYS A 53 3.44 9.33 -3.08
N ASN A 54 4.30 10.33 -3.26
CA ASN A 54 5.24 10.41 -4.39
C ASN A 54 6.53 9.58 -4.22
N LEU A 55 6.82 9.12 -2.99
CA LEU A 55 7.98 8.27 -2.70
C LEU A 55 7.75 6.81 -3.12
N ARG A 56 6.49 6.36 -3.17
CA ARG A 56 6.13 4.98 -3.52
C ARG A 56 6.11 4.80 -5.02
N ARG A 57 7.12 4.13 -5.55
CA ARG A 57 7.27 3.81 -6.98
C ARG A 57 7.46 2.31 -7.24
N GLY A 58 7.35 1.47 -6.20
CA GLY A 58 7.49 0.02 -6.30
C GLY A 58 6.24 -0.66 -6.84
N ILE A 59 6.37 -1.51 -7.84
CA ILE A 59 5.35 -2.50 -8.23
C ILE A 59 5.85 -3.84 -7.71
N LEU A 60 5.11 -4.44 -6.79
CA LEU A 60 5.45 -5.75 -6.25
C LEU A 60 4.76 -6.84 -7.05
N ILE A 61 5.52 -7.79 -7.60
CA ILE A 61 4.98 -9.00 -8.23
C ILE A 61 5.05 -10.12 -7.20
N MET A 62 3.89 -10.66 -6.82
CA MET A 62 3.72 -11.68 -5.80
C MET A 62 2.87 -12.82 -6.32
N GLY A 63 2.92 -13.97 -5.66
CA GLY A 63 2.18 -15.18 -6.01
C GLY A 63 2.91 -16.44 -5.54
N LEU A 64 2.24 -17.59 -5.58
CA LEU A 64 2.83 -18.88 -5.23
C LEU A 64 3.99 -19.26 -6.17
N CYS A 65 4.79 -20.25 -5.80
CA CYS A 65 5.79 -20.84 -6.70
C CYS A 65 5.15 -21.28 -8.02
N ASP A 66 5.94 -21.26 -9.10
CA ASP A 66 5.52 -21.69 -10.44
C ASP A 66 4.35 -20.94 -11.09
N SER A 67 3.81 -19.89 -10.47
CA SER A 67 2.77 -19.04 -11.07
C SER A 67 3.24 -18.20 -12.26
N GLY A 68 4.56 -18.14 -12.51
CA GLY A 68 5.15 -17.43 -13.65
C GLY A 68 5.54 -15.98 -13.38
N LYS A 69 5.74 -15.59 -12.12
CA LYS A 69 6.20 -14.24 -11.70
C LYS A 69 7.47 -13.78 -12.41
N THR A 70 8.50 -14.62 -12.44
CA THR A 70 9.80 -14.27 -13.03
C THR A 70 9.72 -14.17 -14.56
N LEU A 71 8.88 -15.00 -15.21
CA LEU A 71 8.61 -14.88 -16.64
C LEU A 71 7.89 -13.56 -16.94
N LEU A 72 6.88 -13.21 -16.14
CA LEU A 72 6.17 -11.93 -16.24
C LEU A 72 7.13 -10.74 -16.04
N PHE A 73 8.01 -10.83 -15.03
CA PHE A 73 9.02 -9.82 -14.73
C PHE A 73 9.99 -9.62 -15.90
N SER A 74 10.56 -10.71 -16.41
CA SER A 74 11.46 -10.69 -17.57
C SER A 74 10.79 -10.10 -18.81
N ASN A 75 9.57 -10.55 -19.12
CA ASN A 75 8.80 -10.04 -20.25
C ASN A 75 8.49 -8.54 -20.10
N LEU A 76 8.17 -8.06 -18.89
CA LEU A 76 7.86 -6.66 -18.67
C LEU A 76 9.08 -5.75 -18.87
N LEU A 77 10.28 -6.25 -18.54
CA LEU A 77 11.53 -5.51 -18.69
C LEU A 77 12.11 -5.58 -20.10
N HIS A 78 12.06 -6.74 -20.75
CA HIS A 78 12.68 -6.94 -22.07
C HIS A 78 11.77 -6.56 -23.24
N ASN A 79 10.44 -6.73 -23.12
CA ASN A 79 9.51 -6.62 -24.25
C ASN A 79 8.98 -5.18 -24.47
N LYS A 80 9.47 -4.21 -23.68
CA LYS A 80 9.30 -2.78 -23.93
C LYS A 80 10.62 -2.21 -24.42
N SER A 81 10.71 -1.99 -25.74
CA SER A 81 11.69 -1.14 -26.38
C SER A 81 11.76 0.23 -25.69
N VAL A 82 12.64 0.35 -24.70
CA VAL A 82 13.08 1.61 -24.12
C VAL A 82 14.57 1.44 -23.90
N GLN A 83 15.37 2.25 -24.60
CA GLN A 83 16.80 2.37 -24.36
C GLN A 83 17.04 2.67 -22.88
N THR A 84 17.38 1.66 -22.09
CA THR A 84 17.87 1.85 -20.74
C THR A 84 18.82 0.71 -20.38
N TYR A 85 20.02 1.09 -19.94
CA TYR A 85 20.97 0.22 -19.28
C TYR A 85 20.34 -0.29 -17.97
N THR A 86 19.73 -1.47 -18.00
CA THR A 86 19.09 -2.05 -16.81
C THR A 86 20.15 -2.70 -15.94
N SER A 87 20.55 -2.02 -14.86
CA SER A 87 21.19 -2.71 -13.73
C SER A 87 20.15 -3.62 -13.08
N ILE A 88 20.10 -4.87 -13.51
CA ILE A 88 19.35 -5.93 -12.83
C ILE A 88 20.13 -6.25 -11.56
N LYS A 89 19.54 -5.95 -10.40
CA LYS A 89 20.04 -6.42 -9.10
C LYS A 89 19.08 -7.50 -8.64
N ASP A 90 19.48 -8.76 -8.83
CA ASP A 90 18.93 -10.09 -8.47
C ASP A 90 17.43 -10.33 -8.22
N ASN A 91 16.53 -9.34 -8.19
CA ASN A 91 15.07 -9.42 -8.08
C ASN A 91 14.38 -8.05 -8.26
N SER A 92 15.06 -7.06 -8.86
CA SER A 92 14.48 -5.73 -9.11
C SER A 92 14.96 -5.12 -10.42
N GLY A 93 14.04 -4.45 -11.10
CA GLY A 93 14.29 -3.73 -12.35
C GLY A 93 13.56 -2.40 -12.39
N TYR A 94 13.92 -1.55 -13.35
CA TYR A 94 13.29 -0.25 -13.55
C TYR A 94 12.57 -0.21 -14.89
N LEU A 95 11.32 0.24 -14.86
CA LEU A 95 10.49 0.47 -16.03
C LEU A 95 10.25 1.98 -16.17
N SER A 96 10.84 2.58 -17.20
CA SER A 96 10.60 3.97 -17.55
C SER A 96 9.32 4.08 -18.39
N ILE A 97 8.29 4.71 -17.84
CA ILE A 97 7.04 4.98 -18.57
C ILE A 97 7.03 6.46 -18.94
N SER A 98 6.99 6.78 -20.24
CA SER A 98 7.11 8.16 -20.76
C SER A 98 6.17 9.18 -20.11
N SER A 99 5.01 8.78 -19.58
CA SER A 99 4.07 9.68 -18.90
C SER A 99 4.02 9.58 -17.36
N LYS A 100 4.67 8.59 -16.74
CA LYS A 100 4.56 8.31 -15.29
C LYS A 100 5.90 8.20 -14.56
N GLY A 101 7.01 8.41 -15.27
CA GLY A 101 8.36 8.34 -14.73
C GLY A 101 8.84 6.90 -14.50
N ASN A 102 9.94 6.77 -13.76
CA ASN A 102 10.58 5.47 -13.53
C ASN A 102 9.88 4.73 -12.38
N LEU A 103 9.28 3.59 -12.71
CA LEU A 103 8.72 2.65 -11.75
C LEU A 103 9.74 1.55 -11.45
N ARG A 104 9.81 1.13 -10.20
CA ARG A 104 10.66 0.01 -9.79
C ARG A 104 9.80 -1.24 -9.74
N VAL A 105 10.09 -2.24 -10.56
CA VAL A 105 9.41 -3.53 -10.53
C VAL A 105 10.24 -4.48 -9.65
N LEU A 106 9.56 -5.20 -8.76
CA LEU A 106 10.17 -6.10 -7.78
C LEU A 106 9.56 -7.50 -7.93
N ASP A 107 10.39 -8.48 -8.26
CA ASP A 107 9.99 -9.89 -8.24
C ASP A 107 10.17 -10.43 -6.81
N ILE A 108 9.09 -10.87 -6.18
CA ILE A 108 9.12 -11.43 -4.83
C ILE A 108 9.16 -12.96 -4.94
N PRO A 109 10.17 -13.62 -4.33
CA PRO A 109 10.24 -15.08 -4.31
C PRO A 109 8.95 -15.71 -3.77
N GLY A 110 8.42 -16.69 -4.50
CA GLY A 110 7.18 -17.38 -4.11
C GLY A 110 7.35 -18.41 -3.00
N HIS A 111 8.59 -18.84 -2.74
CA HIS A 111 8.88 -19.88 -1.75
C HIS A 111 8.59 -19.37 -0.34
N GLU A 112 7.78 -20.12 0.41
CA GLU A 112 7.18 -19.71 1.70
C GLU A 112 8.18 -19.04 2.66
N ARG A 113 9.35 -19.65 2.85
CA ARG A 113 10.44 -19.15 3.71
C ARG A 113 10.98 -17.77 3.32
N LEU A 114 11.10 -17.48 2.03
CA LEU A 114 11.69 -16.23 1.53
C LEU A 114 10.64 -15.14 1.38
N ARG A 115 9.42 -15.53 1.01
CA ARG A 115 8.30 -14.64 0.70
C ARG A 115 8.05 -13.61 1.80
N ALA A 116 8.00 -14.02 3.07
CA ALA A 116 7.77 -13.12 4.20
C ALA A 116 8.89 -12.08 4.36
N LYS A 117 10.15 -12.50 4.27
CA LYS A 117 11.33 -11.62 4.41
C LYS A 117 11.35 -10.54 3.32
N PHE A 118 11.14 -10.94 2.06
CA PHE A 118 11.16 -10.00 0.94
C PHE A 118 9.91 -9.11 0.95
N PHE A 119 8.75 -9.63 1.32
CA PHE A 119 7.55 -8.82 1.47
C PHE A 119 7.73 -7.71 2.52
N ASP A 120 8.24 -8.05 3.70
CA ASP A 120 8.48 -7.09 4.78
C ASP A 120 9.46 -5.98 4.38
N GLN A 121 10.51 -6.35 3.63
CA GLN A 121 11.49 -5.40 3.11
C GLN A 121 10.90 -4.38 2.11
N PHE A 122 9.93 -4.79 1.28
CA PHE A 122 9.47 -3.98 0.15
C PHE A 122 8.04 -3.43 0.28
N LYS A 123 7.23 -3.87 1.24
CA LYS A 123 5.83 -3.44 1.42
C LYS A 123 5.66 -1.92 1.59
N SER A 124 6.59 -1.25 2.27
CA SER A 124 6.55 0.21 2.48
C SER A 124 6.77 1.02 1.19
N ALA A 125 7.45 0.44 0.20
CA ALA A 125 7.74 1.06 -1.09
C ALA A 125 6.66 0.78 -2.15
N ALA A 126 5.70 -0.10 -1.85
CA ALA A 126 4.66 -0.54 -2.77
C ALA A 126 3.73 0.62 -3.15
N ARG A 127 3.70 0.92 -4.45
CA ARG A 127 2.69 1.75 -5.10
C ARG A 127 1.52 0.91 -5.59
N ALA A 128 1.79 -0.31 -6.05
CA ALA A 128 0.81 -1.27 -6.53
C ALA A 128 1.34 -2.69 -6.29
N VAL A 129 0.41 -3.65 -6.15
CA VAL A 129 0.70 -5.07 -5.99
C VAL A 129 0.06 -5.82 -7.15
N VAL A 130 0.85 -6.65 -7.83
CA VAL A 130 0.39 -7.59 -8.86
C VAL A 130 0.50 -8.99 -8.28
N PHE A 131 -0.63 -9.62 -8.07
CA PHE A 131 -0.74 -10.96 -7.50
C PHE A 131 -1.02 -11.97 -8.61
N VAL A 132 -0.02 -12.77 -8.95
CA VAL A 132 0.00 -13.72 -10.06
C VAL A 132 -0.46 -15.10 -9.60
N ILE A 133 -1.53 -15.58 -10.20
CA ILE A 133 -2.14 -16.89 -9.95
C ILE A 133 -1.88 -17.80 -11.15
N ASP A 134 -1.48 -19.04 -10.90
CA ASP A 134 -1.51 -20.08 -11.93
C ASP A 134 -2.96 -20.53 -12.16
N SER A 135 -3.50 -20.23 -13.34
CA SER A 135 -4.89 -20.53 -13.65
C SER A 135 -5.15 -22.02 -13.88
N VAL A 136 -4.10 -22.83 -14.09
CA VAL A 136 -4.20 -24.27 -14.35
C VAL A 136 -4.26 -25.05 -13.04
N THR A 137 -3.39 -24.73 -12.08
CA THR A 137 -3.32 -25.41 -10.78
C THR A 137 -4.20 -24.78 -9.70
N PHE A 138 -4.83 -23.63 -9.99
CA PHE A 138 -5.65 -22.86 -9.04
C PHE A 138 -6.60 -23.69 -8.17
N GLN A 139 -7.31 -24.66 -8.74
CA GLN A 139 -8.28 -25.46 -7.96
C GLN A 139 -7.63 -26.29 -6.84
N LYS A 140 -6.38 -26.72 -7.04
CA LYS A 140 -5.62 -27.49 -6.03
C LYS A 140 -5.00 -26.57 -4.98
N GLU A 141 -4.57 -25.39 -5.40
CA GLU A 141 -3.80 -24.44 -4.58
C GLU A 141 -4.68 -23.35 -3.95
N ILE A 142 -6.01 -23.41 -4.11
CA ILE A 142 -6.90 -22.31 -3.75
C ILE A 142 -6.75 -21.86 -2.29
N ARG A 143 -6.50 -22.79 -1.37
CA ARG A 143 -6.28 -22.49 0.05
C ARG A 143 -4.99 -21.70 0.27
N ASP A 144 -3.88 -22.19 -0.29
CA ASP A 144 -2.58 -21.52 -0.20
C ASP A 144 -2.59 -20.14 -0.87
N VAL A 145 -3.31 -20.01 -1.98
CA VAL A 145 -3.52 -18.74 -2.69
C VAL A 145 -4.32 -17.77 -1.82
N ALA A 146 -5.44 -18.23 -1.24
CA ALA A 146 -6.30 -17.43 -0.38
C ALA A 146 -5.56 -16.97 0.89
N ASP A 147 -4.87 -17.89 1.58
CA ASP A 147 -4.08 -17.59 2.77
C ASP A 147 -2.96 -16.59 2.47
N PHE A 148 -2.27 -16.74 1.33
CA PHE A 148 -1.25 -15.78 0.96
C PHE A 148 -1.83 -14.40 0.67
N LEU A 149 -2.90 -14.34 -0.11
CA LEU A 149 -3.56 -13.08 -0.43
C LEU A 149 -4.09 -12.39 0.83
N TYR A 150 -4.64 -13.17 1.75
CA TYR A 150 -5.12 -12.72 3.04
C TYR A 150 -4.00 -12.06 3.86
N ASN A 151 -2.84 -12.72 3.97
CA ASN A 151 -1.67 -12.19 4.66
C ASN A 151 -1.17 -10.86 4.06
N ILE A 152 -1.29 -10.68 2.74
CA ILE A 152 -0.94 -9.40 2.09
C ILE A 152 -1.97 -8.32 2.44
N LEU A 153 -3.26 -8.63 2.36
CA LEU A 153 -4.36 -7.68 2.57
C LEU A 153 -4.48 -7.23 4.04
N THR A 154 -4.12 -8.10 4.97
CA THR A 154 -4.18 -7.83 6.42
C THR A 154 -2.93 -7.20 7.00
N ASP A 155 -1.82 -7.17 6.25
CA ASP A 155 -0.61 -6.49 6.72
C ASP A 155 -0.92 -5.02 7.03
N PRO A 156 -0.52 -4.52 8.22
CA PRO A 156 -0.89 -3.17 8.67
C PRO A 156 -0.33 -2.07 7.76
N VAL A 157 0.82 -2.29 7.12
CA VAL A 157 1.40 -1.30 6.20
C VAL A 157 0.64 -1.30 4.88
N VAL A 158 0.27 -2.47 4.37
CA VAL A 158 -0.55 -2.59 3.15
C VAL A 158 -1.95 -2.04 3.39
N SER A 159 -2.60 -2.39 4.49
CA SER A 159 -3.93 -1.88 4.87
C SER A 159 -3.94 -0.36 5.02
N PHE A 160 -2.96 0.20 5.74
CA PHE A 160 -2.84 1.65 5.90
C PHE A 160 -2.56 2.38 4.57
N ASN A 161 -1.79 1.75 3.67
CA ASN A 161 -1.42 2.33 2.39
C ASN A 161 -2.47 2.12 1.29
N CYS A 162 -3.31 1.09 1.44
CA CYS A 162 -4.23 0.49 0.46
C CYS A 162 -3.73 0.65 -1.00
N PRO A 163 -2.56 0.06 -1.34
CA PRO A 163 -2.07 0.10 -2.72
C PRO A 163 -3.05 -0.66 -3.64
N PRO A 164 -3.28 -0.20 -4.88
CA PRO A 164 -4.06 -0.95 -5.85
C PRO A 164 -3.50 -2.37 -6.03
N LEU A 165 -4.39 -3.35 -5.94
CA LEU A 165 -4.09 -4.77 -6.12
C LEU A 165 -4.67 -5.25 -7.45
N LEU A 166 -3.85 -5.88 -8.27
CA LEU A 166 -4.23 -6.55 -9.50
C LEU A 166 -4.07 -8.05 -9.33
N ILE A 167 -5.12 -8.83 -9.54
CA ILE A 167 -5.04 -10.30 -9.62
C ILE A 167 -4.82 -10.67 -11.09
N LEU A 168 -3.63 -11.20 -11.40
CA LEU A 168 -3.25 -11.64 -12.73
C LEU A 168 -3.40 -13.16 -12.85
N CYS A 169 -4.36 -13.60 -13.65
CA CYS A 169 -4.58 -15.03 -13.95
C CYS A 169 -3.64 -15.44 -15.09
N ASN A 170 -2.53 -16.09 -14.77
CA ASN A 170 -1.48 -16.46 -15.73
C ASN A 170 -1.71 -17.88 -16.31
N LYS A 171 -0.95 -18.23 -17.36
CA LYS A 171 -1.01 -19.52 -18.09
C LYS A 171 -2.33 -19.76 -18.83
N GLN A 172 -2.95 -18.70 -19.33
CA GLN A 172 -4.22 -18.76 -20.08
C GLN A 172 -4.09 -19.43 -21.46
N ASP A 173 -2.87 -19.69 -21.91
CA ASP A 173 -2.53 -20.47 -23.10
C ASP A 173 -2.82 -21.97 -22.94
N GLN A 174 -2.95 -22.48 -21.71
CA GLN A 174 -3.20 -23.90 -21.46
C GLN A 174 -4.70 -24.23 -21.44
N ALA A 175 -5.07 -25.37 -22.04
CA ALA A 175 -6.47 -25.79 -22.16
C ALA A 175 -7.22 -25.95 -20.82
N MET A 176 -6.50 -26.24 -19.73
CA MET A 176 -7.08 -26.41 -18.40
C MET A 176 -7.17 -25.10 -17.58
N ALA A 177 -6.73 -23.97 -18.15
CA ALA A 177 -6.73 -22.68 -17.47
C ALA A 177 -8.15 -22.22 -17.11
N LYS A 178 -8.32 -21.76 -15.88
CA LYS A 178 -9.58 -21.19 -15.41
C LYS A 178 -9.69 -19.71 -15.79
N GLY A 179 -10.90 -19.29 -16.13
CA GLY A 179 -11.19 -17.89 -16.41
C GLY A 179 -11.16 -17.02 -15.15
N ALA A 180 -10.87 -15.72 -15.33
CA ALA A 180 -10.74 -14.77 -14.23
C ALA A 180 -12.01 -14.65 -13.36
N VAL A 181 -13.19 -14.69 -13.96
CA VAL A 181 -14.49 -14.63 -13.23
C VAL A 181 -14.66 -15.84 -12.31
N PHE A 182 -14.28 -17.03 -12.78
CA PHE A 182 -14.32 -18.24 -11.97
C PHE A 182 -13.35 -18.13 -10.79
N ILE A 183 -12.10 -17.75 -11.05
CA ILE A 183 -11.05 -17.56 -10.03
C ILE A 183 -11.52 -16.56 -8.97
N GLN A 184 -12.05 -15.41 -9.39
CA GLN A 184 -12.58 -14.37 -8.49
C GLN A 184 -13.68 -14.92 -7.59
N SER A 185 -14.68 -15.63 -8.17
CA SER A 185 -15.80 -16.17 -7.41
C SER A 185 -15.37 -17.21 -6.36
N GLN A 186 -14.37 -18.03 -6.69
CA GLN A 186 -13.86 -19.08 -5.80
C GLN A 186 -12.99 -18.48 -4.70
N LEU A 187 -12.11 -17.55 -5.06
CA LEU A 187 -11.25 -16.85 -4.10
C LEU A 187 -12.07 -16.04 -3.10
N GLN A 188 -13.14 -15.38 -3.55
CA GLN A 188 -14.06 -14.66 -2.67
C GLN A 188 -14.77 -15.62 -1.69
N LYS A 189 -15.16 -16.82 -2.12
CA LYS A 189 -15.76 -17.83 -1.24
C LYS A 189 -14.77 -18.30 -0.18
N GLU A 190 -13.54 -18.61 -0.56
CA GLU A 190 -12.50 -19.05 0.38
C GLU A 190 -12.14 -17.94 1.38
N LEU A 191 -11.93 -16.71 0.91
CA LEU A 191 -11.62 -15.57 1.78
C LEU A 191 -12.73 -15.27 2.79
N ASN A 192 -14.01 -15.44 2.40
CA ASN A 192 -15.14 -15.29 3.32
C ASN A 192 -15.27 -16.44 4.31
N THR A 193 -14.76 -17.63 3.95
CA THR A 193 -14.82 -18.83 4.78
C THR A 193 -13.74 -18.84 5.84
N LEU A 194 -12.73 -17.97 5.77
CA LEU A 194 -11.70 -17.78 6.80
C LEU A 194 -12.29 -16.94 7.97
N PRO A 195 -12.90 -17.55 9.02
CA PRO A 195 -13.78 -16.86 9.97
C PRO A 195 -13.01 -16.23 11.15
N PHE A 196 -11.71 -16.49 11.30
CA PHE A 196 -10.95 -16.16 12.52
C PHE A 196 -10.26 -14.79 12.50
N TYR A 197 -10.34 -14.03 11.42
CA TYR A 197 -9.52 -12.82 11.28
C TYR A 197 -10.22 -11.61 10.64
N THR A 198 -11.55 -11.60 10.51
CA THR A 198 -12.33 -10.50 9.92
C THR A 198 -12.20 -9.18 10.70
N CYS A 199 -11.10 -8.47 10.49
CA CYS A 199 -11.01 -7.04 10.71
C CYS A 199 -11.37 -6.38 9.38
N GLN A 200 -12.55 -5.77 9.32
CA GLN A 200 -13.04 -5.02 8.17
C GLN A 200 -12.03 -3.96 7.74
N THR A 201 -11.17 -4.28 6.76
CA THR A 201 -10.41 -3.27 6.03
C THR A 201 -11.13 -3.02 4.72
N ASN A 202 -11.71 -1.82 4.65
CA ASN A 202 -12.44 -1.28 3.52
C ASN A 202 -11.47 -0.96 2.36
N CYS A 203 -10.87 -1.97 1.75
CA CYS A 203 -10.19 -1.82 0.47
C CYS A 203 -11.19 -2.25 -0.62
N ARG A 204 -11.80 -1.26 -1.29
CA ARG A 204 -12.55 -1.48 -2.52
C ARG A 204 -11.63 -2.16 -3.53
N VAL A 205 -11.93 -3.42 -3.85
CA VAL A 205 -11.47 -4.05 -5.09
C VAL A 205 -12.21 -3.32 -6.22
N PRO A 206 -11.51 -2.62 -7.13
CA PRO A 206 -12.15 -1.95 -8.27
C PRO A 206 -12.73 -2.95 -9.27
#